data_AF-A0A2K9IYZ9-F1
#
_entry.id   AF-A0A2K9IYZ9-F1
#
_cell.length_a   1.000
_cell.length_b   1.000
_cell.length_c   1.000
_cell.angle_alpha   90.00
_cell.angle_beta   90.00
_cell.angle_gamma   90.00
#
_symmetry.space_group_name_H-M   'P 1'
#
loop_
_entity.id
_entity.type
_entity.pdbx_description
1 polymer ?
#
loop_
_entity_poly.entity_id
_entity_poly.type
_entity_poly.pdbx_seq_one_letter_code
_entity_poly.pdbx_strand_id
1 'polypeptide(L)'
;MQINHFLNVYSNNSIVAEQKKPFNTNPFGISKLEAYKTTTDEAKEHALRRLMSPILVNLSRTSDGKITGDRIQRNREDVLALTEDDLNNVDINWDRLQMDLTNRTPSYATLDRLVKDMDHIASQYAYSQFRIKQSFTGSEREEYLKKLDSIINNHVDSYAKQFSRMTGSFLSEHGVNEEAEMISASIKDLFQQRKEQYTTFIQKNEDFAGIKGTPNEWLVADNTYMAQQLQSSYREKLSNNTSTKESGYNMDELMAIGTLVKEMQYVDYRSRPLGGNKHKSEEEFGVELGFQAMKYALIKDSYEMRDGLQSKLDMVFQEFVDKQNEKAADYIKRMRNDPFVRNEEAYRMDWNDQLVQDIMASLVGNLDAVDVNGSFQKDMSAILQGYINHTKNTETSKLSRYHEYHNSWNKSNYIADWNRFVEHILPRDSMRTYLLEENPSYVDITI
;
A
#
# COMPACT_ATOMS: atom_id res chain seq x y z
N MET A 1 25.41 -54.43 14.78
CA MET A 1 25.43 -52.98 14.51
C MET A 1 24.05 -52.46 14.82
N GLN A 2 23.76 -52.13 16.09
CA GLN A 2 23.95 -50.80 16.71
C GLN A 2 23.12 -49.70 16.00
N ILE A 3 22.25 -48.92 16.63
CA ILE A 3 21.83 -48.75 18.04
C ILE A 3 20.42 -48.14 18.02
N ASN A 4 19.50 -48.74 18.77
CA ASN A 4 18.26 -48.13 19.26
C ASN A 4 18.58 -47.37 20.57
N HIS A 5 18.47 -46.06 20.56
CA HIS A 5 18.48 -45.15 21.72
C HIS A 5 17.91 -43.83 21.19
N PHE A 6 16.72 -43.34 21.51
CA PHE A 6 16.07 -43.20 22.81
C PHE A 6 14.55 -43.18 22.62
N LEU A 7 13.85 -44.15 23.20
CA LEU A 7 12.45 -44.06 23.59
C LEU A 7 12.44 -44.07 25.12
N ASN A 8 12.19 -42.91 25.74
CA ASN A 8 11.60 -42.72 27.08
C ASN A 8 11.95 -41.34 27.62
N VAL A 9 11.10 -40.34 27.39
CA VAL A 9 10.68 -39.38 28.40
C VAL A 9 9.23 -39.02 28.07
N TYR A 10 8.41 -38.88 29.11
CA TYR A 10 6.97 -38.59 29.11
C TYR A 10 6.04 -39.80 28.98
N SER A 11 6.15 -40.72 29.94
CA SER A 11 4.93 -41.00 30.73
C SER A 11 4.77 -39.86 31.73
N ASN A 12 3.77 -39.04 31.54
CA ASN A 12 3.17 -38.29 32.63
C ASN A 12 1.68 -38.25 32.36
N ASN A 13 0.95 -39.02 33.17
CA ASN A 13 -0.48 -38.85 33.40
C ASN A 13 -0.72 -37.36 33.71
N SER A 14 -1.15 -36.64 32.70
CA SER A 14 -1.77 -35.34 32.85
C SER A 14 -3.08 -35.47 32.10
N ILE A 15 -4.17 -35.30 32.86
CA ILE A 15 -5.52 -35.14 32.35
C ILE A 15 -5.42 -34.22 31.14
N VAL A 16 -5.70 -34.74 29.94
CA VAL A 16 -5.64 -33.96 28.71
C VAL A 16 -6.74 -32.93 28.81
N ALA A 17 -6.41 -31.75 29.33
CA ALA A 17 -7.25 -30.58 29.20
C ALA A 17 -7.49 -30.38 27.70
N GLU A 18 -8.76 -30.30 27.33
CA GLU A 18 -9.24 -30.12 25.98
C GLU A 18 -8.53 -28.90 25.33
N GLN A 19 -7.50 -29.14 24.50
CA GLN A 19 -6.81 -28.07 23.80
C GLN A 19 -7.66 -27.60 22.63
N LYS A 20 -8.46 -26.56 22.86
CA LYS A 20 -9.15 -25.84 21.78
C LYS A 20 -8.14 -24.94 21.08
N LYS A 21 -7.90 -25.19 19.78
CA LYS A 21 -7.12 -24.27 18.92
C LYS A 21 -8.04 -23.78 17.79
N PRO A 22 -8.25 -22.46 17.64
CA PRO A 22 -9.01 -21.94 16.52
C PRO A 22 -8.21 -22.18 15.23
N PHE A 23 -8.86 -22.75 14.21
CA PHE A 23 -8.27 -22.93 12.88
C PHE A 23 -9.05 -22.12 11.84
N ASN A 24 -8.30 -21.44 10.98
CA ASN A 24 -8.82 -20.64 9.87
C ASN A 24 -9.25 -21.56 8.71
N THR A 25 -10.51 -21.48 8.31
CA THR A 25 -11.06 -22.24 7.17
C THR A 25 -11.05 -21.49 5.85
N ASN A 26 -10.64 -20.22 5.82
CA ASN A 26 -10.61 -19.42 4.59
C ASN A 26 -9.38 -18.48 4.53
N PRO A 27 -8.20 -18.99 4.17
CA PRO A 27 -6.99 -18.20 4.18
C PRO A 27 -6.86 -17.19 3.02
N PHE A 28 -7.69 -17.22 1.96
CA PHE A 28 -7.40 -16.42 0.75
C PHE A 28 -8.58 -15.82 -0.06
N GLY A 29 -9.85 -16.09 0.26
CA GLY A 29 -10.95 -15.80 -0.69
C GLY A 29 -11.78 -14.52 -0.48
N ILE A 30 -12.00 -14.06 0.76
CA ILE A 30 -13.03 -13.03 1.04
C ILE A 30 -12.42 -11.65 1.34
N SER A 31 -11.13 -11.55 1.72
CA SER A 31 -10.48 -10.30 2.12
C SER A 31 -9.67 -9.60 1.03
N LYS A 32 -9.37 -10.25 -0.10
CA LYS A 32 -8.50 -9.70 -1.16
C LYS A 32 -9.22 -8.90 -2.25
N LEU A 33 -10.55 -8.96 -2.31
CA LEU A 33 -11.30 -8.15 -3.27
C LEU A 33 -11.41 -6.73 -2.74
N GLU A 34 -10.71 -5.82 -3.40
CA GLU A 34 -10.79 -4.39 -3.15
C GLU A 34 -12.26 -3.97 -3.12
N ALA A 35 -12.78 -3.72 -1.91
CA ALA A 35 -14.19 -3.48 -1.62
C ALA A 35 -14.79 -2.19 -2.23
N TYR A 36 -14.15 -1.63 -3.24
CA TYR A 36 -14.49 -0.36 -3.87
C TYR A 36 -14.76 -0.47 -5.37
N LYS A 37 -14.66 -1.67 -5.94
CA LYS A 37 -15.11 -1.98 -7.32
C LYS A 37 -16.22 -3.04 -7.37
N THR A 38 -16.80 -3.39 -6.24
CA THR A 38 -17.93 -4.33 -6.19
C THR A 38 -19.23 -3.60 -6.48
N THR A 39 -20.06 -4.16 -7.36
CA THR A 39 -21.45 -3.71 -7.51
C THR A 39 -22.21 -3.86 -6.19
N THR A 40 -23.31 -3.12 -6.01
CA THR A 40 -24.15 -3.21 -4.81
C THR A 40 -24.60 -4.65 -4.54
N ASP A 41 -24.81 -5.46 -5.59
CA ASP A 41 -25.23 -6.86 -5.48
C ASP A 41 -24.10 -7.80 -5.06
N GLU A 42 -22.88 -7.58 -5.55
CA GLU A 42 -21.70 -8.33 -5.10
C GLU A 42 -21.41 -8.07 -3.61
N ALA A 43 -21.52 -6.82 -3.16
CA ALA A 43 -21.32 -6.47 -1.76
C ALA A 43 -22.32 -7.19 -0.83
N LYS A 44 -23.58 -7.30 -1.25
CA LYS A 44 -24.64 -8.06 -0.55
C LYS A 44 -24.33 -9.55 -0.52
N GLU A 45 -23.99 -10.15 -1.66
CA GLU A 45 -23.65 -11.58 -1.72
C GLU A 45 -22.43 -11.91 -0.86
N HIS A 46 -21.44 -11.01 -0.79
CA HIS A 46 -20.32 -11.16 0.13
C HIS A 46 -20.73 -11.06 1.61
N ALA A 47 -21.63 -10.15 1.97
CA ALA A 47 -22.17 -10.06 3.32
C ALA A 47 -22.93 -11.34 3.70
N LEU A 48 -23.76 -11.87 2.79
CA LEU A 48 -24.47 -13.12 2.98
C LEU A 48 -23.51 -14.28 3.25
N ARG A 49 -22.45 -14.42 2.44
CA ARG A 49 -21.43 -15.44 2.64
C ARG A 49 -20.73 -15.31 3.99
N ARG A 50 -20.45 -14.08 4.46
CA ARG A 50 -19.87 -13.83 5.78
C ARG A 50 -20.80 -14.24 6.91
N LEU A 51 -22.09 -13.93 6.81
CA LEU A 51 -23.09 -14.28 7.82
C LEU A 51 -23.43 -15.78 7.85
N MET A 52 -23.34 -16.47 6.71
CA MET A 52 -23.55 -17.92 6.61
C MET A 52 -22.32 -18.74 7.02
N SER A 53 -21.12 -18.15 7.02
CA SER A 53 -19.87 -18.89 7.24
C SER A 53 -19.29 -18.66 8.63
N PRO A 54 -18.97 -19.71 9.41
CA PRO A 54 -18.16 -19.54 10.60
C PRO A 54 -16.74 -19.12 10.19
N ILE A 55 -16.32 -17.94 10.66
CA ILE A 55 -15.00 -17.34 10.35
C ILE A 55 -13.85 -18.12 10.98
N LEU A 56 -14.11 -18.82 12.09
CA LEU A 56 -13.19 -19.74 12.74
C LEU A 56 -13.94 -21.03 13.06
N VAL A 57 -13.31 -22.17 12.76
CA VAL A 57 -13.78 -23.46 13.28
C VAL A 57 -12.97 -23.76 14.53
N ASN A 58 -13.64 -23.89 15.66
CA ASN A 58 -13.01 -24.41 16.86
C ASN A 58 -12.81 -25.90 16.65
N LEU A 59 -11.57 -26.31 16.36
CA LEU A 59 -11.20 -27.71 16.31
C LEU A 59 -10.84 -28.16 17.72
N SER A 60 -11.58 -29.14 18.22
CA SER A 60 -11.26 -29.86 19.46
C SER A 60 -10.96 -31.31 19.13
N ARG A 61 -10.11 -31.93 19.95
CA ARG A 61 -9.84 -33.36 19.87
C ARG A 61 -10.59 -34.05 21.01
N THR A 62 -11.53 -34.91 20.68
CA THR A 62 -12.27 -35.72 21.64
C THR A 62 -11.36 -36.78 22.27
N SER A 63 -11.79 -37.33 23.41
CA SER A 63 -11.04 -38.36 24.16
C SER A 63 -10.80 -39.65 23.39
N ASP A 64 -11.61 -39.95 22.37
CA ASP A 64 -11.44 -41.07 21.43
C ASP A 64 -10.49 -40.73 20.26
N GLY A 65 -9.89 -39.54 20.26
CA GLY A 65 -8.90 -39.10 19.29
C GLY A 65 -9.46 -38.48 18.02
N LYS A 66 -10.80 -38.38 17.85
CA LYS A 66 -11.42 -37.69 16.71
C LYS A 66 -11.27 -36.18 16.82
N ILE A 67 -11.27 -35.51 15.67
CA ILE A 67 -11.31 -34.05 15.59
C ILE A 67 -12.77 -33.65 15.37
N THR A 68 -13.31 -32.85 16.28
CA THR A 68 -14.64 -32.23 16.16
C THR A 68 -14.49 -30.74 15.89
N GLY A 69 -15.44 -30.17 15.16
CA GLY A 69 -15.45 -28.75 14.81
C GLY A 69 -16.78 -28.10 15.15
N ASP A 70 -16.79 -27.07 15.97
CA ASP A 70 -17.99 -26.24 16.16
C ASP A 70 -18.15 -25.34 14.93
N ARG A 71 -19.11 -25.68 14.08
CA ARG A 71 -19.52 -24.86 12.93
C ARG A 71 -20.89 -24.26 13.22
N ILE A 72 -20.93 -22.96 13.52
CA ILE A 72 -22.17 -22.19 13.42
C ILE A 72 -22.41 -21.95 11.92
N GLN A 73 -23.12 -22.86 11.26
CA GLN A 73 -23.63 -22.64 9.92
C GLN A 73 -25.07 -22.14 10.03
N ARG A 74 -25.30 -20.88 9.66
CA ARG A 74 -26.67 -20.41 9.40
C ARG A 74 -27.02 -20.77 7.97
N ASN A 75 -28.21 -21.32 7.75
CA ASN A 75 -28.70 -21.53 6.40
C ASN A 75 -29.04 -20.16 5.75
N ARG A 76 -29.28 -20.14 4.44
CA ARG A 76 -29.51 -18.88 3.72
C ARG A 76 -30.80 -18.21 4.18
N GLU A 77 -31.86 -18.99 4.35
CA GLU A 77 -33.18 -18.50 4.75
C GLU A 77 -33.13 -17.80 6.12
N ASP A 78 -32.43 -18.40 7.10
CA ASP A 78 -32.25 -17.86 8.45
C ASP A 78 -31.51 -16.53 8.42
N VAL A 79 -30.49 -16.39 7.55
CA VAL A 79 -29.77 -15.12 7.42
C VAL A 79 -30.65 -14.06 6.78
N LEU A 80 -31.36 -14.38 5.70
CA LEU A 80 -32.21 -13.42 4.99
C LEU A 80 -33.42 -12.96 5.82
N ALA A 81 -33.80 -13.72 6.84
CA ALA A 81 -34.88 -13.38 7.76
C ALA A 81 -34.46 -12.46 8.91
N LEU A 82 -33.16 -12.15 9.07
CA LEU A 82 -32.68 -11.29 10.16
C LEU A 82 -33.21 -9.86 10.05
N THR A 83 -33.57 -9.30 11.19
CA THR A 83 -33.98 -7.91 11.39
C THR A 83 -33.05 -7.20 12.37
N GLU A 84 -33.21 -5.89 12.54
CA GLU A 84 -32.47 -5.12 13.56
C GLU A 84 -32.72 -5.69 14.97
N ASP A 85 -33.96 -6.10 15.27
CA ASP A 85 -34.35 -6.62 16.58
C ASP A 85 -33.71 -7.98 16.90
N ASP A 86 -33.41 -8.79 15.89
CA ASP A 86 -32.73 -10.08 16.04
C ASP A 86 -31.26 -9.93 16.47
N LEU A 87 -30.71 -8.72 16.45
CA LEU A 87 -29.34 -8.44 16.90
C LEU A 87 -29.23 -8.07 18.38
N ASN A 88 -30.36 -7.89 19.07
CA ASN A 88 -30.37 -7.55 20.49
C ASN A 88 -29.70 -8.64 21.33
N ASN A 89 -28.70 -8.26 22.13
CA ASN A 89 -27.84 -9.16 22.91
C ASN A 89 -27.08 -10.22 22.08
N VAL A 90 -26.98 -10.08 20.76
CA VAL A 90 -26.14 -10.95 19.93
C VAL A 90 -24.71 -10.44 19.99
N ASP A 91 -23.79 -11.30 20.45
CA ASP A 91 -22.37 -10.98 20.60
C ASP A 91 -21.76 -10.41 19.30
N ILE A 92 -20.74 -9.59 19.47
CA ILE A 92 -19.93 -9.03 18.39
C ILE A 92 -18.94 -10.11 17.96
N ASN A 93 -18.77 -10.30 16.64
CA ASN A 93 -17.74 -11.19 16.12
C ASN A 93 -16.36 -10.51 16.21
N TRP A 94 -15.75 -10.55 17.40
CA TRP A 94 -14.48 -9.90 17.72
C TRP A 94 -13.33 -10.43 16.87
N ASP A 95 -13.28 -11.74 16.62
CA ASP A 95 -12.23 -12.37 15.82
C ASP A 95 -12.27 -11.90 14.36
N ARG A 96 -13.47 -11.71 13.82
CA ARG A 96 -13.65 -11.15 12.48
C ARG A 96 -13.15 -9.72 12.41
N LEU A 97 -13.47 -8.90 13.40
CA LEU A 97 -13.00 -7.53 13.48
C LEU A 97 -11.47 -7.50 13.50
N GLN A 98 -10.83 -8.29 14.37
CA GLN A 98 -9.37 -8.37 14.46
C GLN A 98 -8.72 -8.86 13.16
N MET A 99 -9.32 -9.85 12.49
CA MET A 99 -8.80 -10.37 11.22
C MET A 99 -8.92 -9.33 10.09
N ASP A 100 -10.03 -8.60 10.04
CA ASP A 100 -10.24 -7.52 9.08
C ASP A 100 -9.21 -6.39 9.27
N LEU A 101 -8.95 -6.01 10.52
CA LEU A 101 -7.91 -5.04 10.87
C LEU A 101 -6.50 -5.55 10.49
N THR A 102 -6.18 -6.80 10.79
CA THR A 102 -4.84 -7.37 10.50
C THR A 102 -4.49 -7.33 9.02
N ASN A 103 -5.47 -7.50 8.13
CA ASN A 103 -5.30 -7.38 6.68
C ASN A 103 -4.99 -5.96 6.20
N ARG A 104 -5.04 -4.97 7.09
CA ARG A 104 -4.78 -3.54 6.83
C ARG A 104 -3.59 -3.04 7.62
N THR A 105 -2.53 -3.83 7.65
CA THR A 105 -1.23 -3.40 8.19
C THR A 105 -0.43 -2.75 7.06
N PRO A 106 0.21 -1.59 7.28
CA PRO A 106 0.94 -0.91 6.22
C PRO A 106 2.20 -1.71 5.84
N SER A 107 2.49 -1.72 4.55
CA SER A 107 3.73 -2.21 3.96
C SER A 107 4.22 -1.20 2.93
N TYR A 108 5.46 -1.29 2.47
CA TYR A 108 5.96 -0.39 1.42
C TYR A 108 5.05 -0.34 0.17
N ALA A 109 4.43 -1.47 -0.20
CA ALA A 109 3.52 -1.54 -1.35
C ALA A 109 2.15 -0.89 -1.13
N THR A 110 1.84 -0.45 0.10
CA THR A 110 0.52 0.05 0.49
C THR A 110 0.58 1.35 1.29
N LEU A 111 1.72 2.06 1.30
CA LEU A 111 1.85 3.33 2.04
C LEU A 111 0.94 4.43 1.48
N ASP A 112 0.62 4.35 0.19
CA ASP A 112 -0.36 5.18 -0.51
C ASP A 112 -1.83 4.91 -0.09
N ARG A 113 -2.09 3.94 0.81
CA ARG A 113 -3.46 3.57 1.23
C ARG A 113 -3.86 4.13 2.59
N LEU A 114 -3.01 4.94 3.22
CA LEU A 114 -3.21 5.46 4.58
C LEU A 114 -4.64 5.95 4.84
N VAL A 115 -5.12 6.85 3.99
CA VAL A 115 -6.45 7.46 4.16
C VAL A 115 -7.55 6.43 4.08
N LYS A 116 -7.47 5.56 3.08
CA LYS A 116 -8.44 4.47 2.88
C LYS A 116 -8.46 3.51 4.08
N ASP A 117 -7.30 3.23 4.66
CA ASP A 117 -7.21 2.37 5.83
C ASP A 117 -7.75 3.08 7.07
N MET A 118 -7.43 4.35 7.29
CA MET A 118 -7.96 5.13 8.42
C MET A 118 -9.48 5.30 8.34
N ASP A 119 -10.04 5.57 7.15
CA ASP A 119 -11.48 5.62 6.91
C ASP A 119 -12.16 4.28 7.23
N HIS A 120 -11.55 3.19 6.80
CA HIS A 120 -12.08 1.85 7.06
C HIS A 120 -12.05 1.53 8.56
N ILE A 121 -10.93 1.77 9.25
CA ILE A 121 -10.80 1.49 10.68
C ILE A 121 -11.77 2.37 11.50
N ALA A 122 -11.90 3.65 11.14
CA ALA A 122 -12.77 4.60 11.81
C ALA A 122 -14.27 4.28 11.62
N SER A 123 -14.68 3.92 10.41
CA SER A 123 -16.06 3.51 10.14
C SER A 123 -16.43 2.18 10.82
N GLN A 124 -15.51 1.22 10.85
CA GLN A 124 -15.69 -0.03 11.60
C GLN A 124 -15.86 0.23 13.10
N TYR A 125 -15.07 1.16 13.66
CA TYR A 125 -15.24 1.61 15.04
C TYR A 125 -16.62 2.24 15.25
N ALA A 126 -16.99 3.22 14.41
CA ALA A 126 -18.23 3.98 14.56
C ALA A 126 -19.47 3.08 14.51
N TYR A 127 -19.54 2.18 13.53
CA TYR A 127 -20.66 1.25 13.42
C TYR A 127 -20.69 0.23 14.57
N SER A 128 -19.53 -0.34 14.94
CA SER A 128 -19.47 -1.28 16.07
C SER A 128 -19.87 -0.62 17.38
N GLN A 129 -19.45 0.63 17.61
CA GLN A 129 -19.86 1.41 18.77
C GLN A 129 -21.37 1.67 18.78
N PHE A 130 -21.93 2.06 17.63
CA PHE A 130 -23.37 2.27 17.47
C PHE A 130 -24.16 1.00 17.79
N ARG A 131 -23.80 -0.14 17.19
CA ARG A 131 -24.42 -1.44 17.44
C ARG A 131 -24.34 -1.82 18.92
N ILE A 132 -23.17 -1.69 19.55
CA ILE A 132 -23.00 -2.03 20.97
C ILE A 132 -23.93 -1.19 21.86
N LYS A 133 -24.07 0.11 21.55
CA LYS A 133 -24.92 1.02 22.33
C LYS A 133 -26.41 0.74 22.18
N GLN A 134 -26.84 0.24 21.02
CA GLN A 134 -28.23 -0.17 20.78
C GLN A 134 -28.53 -1.55 21.38
N SER A 135 -27.65 -2.54 21.16
CA SER A 135 -27.96 -3.94 21.44
C SER A 135 -27.64 -4.40 22.87
N PHE A 136 -26.89 -3.62 23.65
CA PHE A 136 -26.46 -3.98 25.01
C PHE A 136 -26.71 -2.86 26.02
N THR A 137 -26.85 -3.22 27.30
CA THR A 137 -27.08 -2.26 28.40
C THR A 137 -26.20 -2.57 29.61
N GLY A 138 -26.19 -1.67 30.61
CA GLY A 138 -25.48 -1.87 31.88
C GLY A 138 -23.98 -2.16 31.73
N SER A 139 -23.47 -3.06 32.57
CA SER A 139 -22.06 -3.44 32.62
C SER A 139 -21.56 -4.16 31.37
N GLU A 140 -22.42 -4.92 30.69
CA GLU A 140 -22.06 -5.64 29.46
C GLU A 140 -21.72 -4.66 28.33
N ARG A 141 -22.54 -3.60 28.17
CA ARG A 141 -22.24 -2.51 27.24
C ARG A 141 -20.90 -1.85 27.53
N GLU A 142 -20.60 -1.57 28.80
CA GLU A 142 -19.34 -0.95 29.20
C GLU A 142 -18.13 -1.84 28.89
N GLU A 143 -18.23 -3.15 29.16
CA GLU A 143 -17.19 -4.12 28.84
C GLU A 143 -16.94 -4.21 27.32
N TYR A 144 -18.01 -4.25 26.52
CA TYR A 144 -17.90 -4.37 25.06
C TYR A 144 -17.32 -3.11 24.43
N LEU A 145 -17.72 -1.93 24.92
CA LEU A 145 -17.12 -0.66 24.47
C LEU A 145 -15.63 -0.60 24.81
N LYS A 146 -15.25 -1.01 26.03
CA LYS A 146 -13.84 -1.04 26.46
C LYS A 146 -13.01 -2.02 25.61
N LYS A 147 -13.59 -3.18 25.26
CA LYS A 147 -12.98 -4.17 24.37
C LYS A 147 -12.80 -3.62 22.94
N LEU A 148 -13.82 -2.94 22.41
CA LEU A 148 -13.75 -2.28 21.10
C LEU A 148 -12.64 -1.22 21.07
N ASP A 149 -12.61 -0.33 22.07
CA ASP A 149 -11.58 0.71 22.21
C ASP A 149 -10.18 0.07 22.26
N SER A 150 -10.00 -0.98 23.05
CA SER A 150 -8.72 -1.68 23.15
C SER A 150 -8.28 -2.30 21.81
N ILE A 151 -9.16 -3.00 21.10
CA ILE A 151 -8.81 -3.67 19.84
C ILE A 151 -8.41 -2.63 18.78
N ILE A 152 -9.21 -1.57 18.65
CA ILE A 152 -9.02 -0.57 17.60
C ILE A 152 -7.81 0.32 17.90
N ASN A 153 -7.67 0.84 19.11
CA ASN A 153 -6.55 1.71 19.46
C ASN A 153 -5.20 0.97 19.38
N ASN A 154 -5.15 -0.29 19.82
CA ASN A 154 -3.93 -1.11 19.66
C ASN A 154 -3.55 -1.31 18.19
N HIS A 155 -4.55 -1.50 17.32
CA HIS A 155 -4.30 -1.63 15.88
C HIS A 155 -3.82 -0.31 15.26
N VAL A 156 -4.46 0.82 15.58
CA VAL A 156 -4.05 2.15 15.10
C VAL A 156 -2.64 2.51 15.58
N ASP A 157 -2.31 2.20 16.83
CA ASP A 157 -0.95 2.41 17.37
C ASP A 157 0.10 1.59 16.60
N SER A 158 -0.21 0.32 16.30
CA SER A 158 0.66 -0.55 15.50
C SER A 158 0.79 -0.04 14.06
N TYR A 159 -0.30 0.40 13.45
CA TYR A 159 -0.33 0.98 12.11
C TYR A 159 0.57 2.22 12.06
N ALA A 160 0.33 3.19 12.94
CA ALA A 160 1.07 4.44 13.01
C ALA A 160 2.57 4.21 13.23
N LYS A 161 2.93 3.27 14.12
CA LYS A 161 4.32 2.89 14.38
C LYS A 161 4.99 2.25 13.16
N GLN A 162 4.31 1.37 12.44
CA GLN A 162 4.88 0.71 11.26
C GLN A 162 5.03 1.67 10.09
N PHE A 163 4.01 2.49 9.82
CA PHE A 163 4.03 3.51 8.78
C PHE A 163 5.15 4.52 9.03
N SER A 164 5.21 5.09 10.24
CA SER A 164 6.23 6.08 10.62
C SER A 164 7.64 5.50 10.62
N ARG A 165 7.82 4.22 10.98
CA ARG A 165 9.13 3.57 10.86
C ARG A 165 9.57 3.49 9.41
N MET A 166 8.72 3.01 8.50
CA MET A 166 9.08 2.85 7.07
C MET A 166 9.38 4.20 6.43
N THR A 167 8.48 5.16 6.60
CA THR A 167 8.63 6.50 6.02
C THR A 167 9.74 7.30 6.69
N GLY A 168 9.79 7.32 8.02
CA GLY A 168 10.83 8.02 8.78
C GLY A 168 12.23 7.46 8.55
N SER A 169 12.40 6.14 8.37
CA SER A 169 13.68 5.55 7.97
C SER A 169 14.10 6.04 6.59
N PHE A 170 13.20 6.03 5.60
CA PHE A 170 13.51 6.54 4.27
C PHE A 170 13.87 8.03 4.29
N LEU A 171 13.11 8.87 5.02
CA LEU A 171 13.40 10.30 5.14
C LEU A 171 14.77 10.55 5.80
N SER A 172 15.09 9.82 6.87
CA SER A 172 16.37 9.95 7.59
C SER A 172 17.55 9.49 6.73
N GLU A 173 17.36 8.40 5.98
CA GLU A 173 18.33 7.93 4.98
C GLU A 173 18.62 8.98 3.91
N HIS A 174 17.74 9.97 3.70
CA HIS A 174 17.87 11.03 2.71
C HIS A 174 17.91 12.44 3.34
N GLY A 175 18.47 12.56 4.55
CA GLY A 175 18.85 13.84 5.14
C GLY A 175 17.78 14.53 5.99
N VAL A 176 16.56 13.98 6.08
CA VAL A 176 15.47 14.53 6.89
C VAL A 176 15.21 13.64 8.10
N ASN A 177 15.81 14.01 9.23
CA ASN A 177 15.78 13.23 10.47
C ASN A 177 14.59 13.59 11.37
N GLU A 178 14.32 12.73 12.35
CA GLU A 178 13.38 12.99 13.48
C GLU A 178 11.89 13.13 13.10
N GLU A 179 11.50 12.79 11.86
CA GLU A 179 10.11 12.90 11.40
C GLU A 179 9.18 11.78 11.87
N ALA A 180 9.73 10.62 12.24
CA ALA A 180 8.95 9.42 12.55
C ALA A 180 7.92 9.66 13.68
N GLU A 181 8.31 10.39 14.74
CA GLU A 181 7.41 10.66 15.86
C GLU A 181 6.25 11.56 15.45
N MET A 182 6.53 12.61 14.68
CA MET A 182 5.52 13.53 14.17
C MET A 182 4.55 12.82 13.21
N ILE A 183 5.06 11.99 12.30
CA ILE A 183 4.25 11.17 11.39
C ILE A 183 3.33 10.24 12.20
N SER A 184 3.87 9.53 13.19
CA SER A 184 3.12 8.60 14.04
C SER A 184 1.98 9.32 14.78
N ALA A 185 2.27 10.46 15.41
CA ALA A 185 1.26 11.27 16.10
C ALA A 185 0.16 11.77 15.14
N SER A 186 0.56 12.22 13.95
CA SER A 186 -0.36 12.74 12.93
C SER A 186 -1.33 11.69 12.41
N ILE A 187 -0.89 10.43 12.27
CA ILE A 187 -1.76 9.31 11.87
C ILE A 187 -2.80 9.00 12.95
N LYS A 188 -2.41 9.02 14.23
CA LYS A 188 -3.35 8.81 15.35
C LYS A 188 -4.38 9.92 15.42
N ASP A 189 -3.95 11.15 15.20
CA ASP A 189 -4.84 12.31 15.13
C ASP A 189 -5.81 12.21 13.95
N LEU A 190 -5.33 11.80 12.77
CA LEU A 190 -6.17 11.54 11.60
C LEU A 190 -7.25 10.48 11.92
N PHE A 191 -6.85 9.36 12.55
CA PHE A 191 -7.80 8.35 12.98
C PHE A 191 -8.85 8.92 13.93
N GLN A 192 -8.44 9.67 14.96
CA GLN A 192 -9.38 10.24 15.93
C GLN A 192 -10.38 11.19 15.26
N GLN A 193 -9.93 12.02 14.33
CA GLN A 193 -10.80 12.90 13.56
C GLN A 193 -11.80 12.12 12.71
N ARG A 194 -11.34 11.10 11.96
CA ARG A 194 -12.24 10.24 11.16
C ARG A 194 -13.24 9.51 12.05
N LYS A 195 -12.79 9.01 13.21
CA LYS A 195 -13.64 8.34 14.21
C LYS A 195 -14.79 9.25 14.64
N GLU A 196 -14.49 10.49 15.02
CA GLU A 196 -15.48 11.48 15.43
C GLU A 196 -16.45 11.84 14.29
N GLN A 197 -15.94 12.01 13.07
CA GLN A 197 -16.75 12.29 11.89
C GLN A 197 -17.78 11.19 11.63
N TYR A 198 -17.34 9.93 11.56
CA TYR A 198 -18.24 8.80 11.32
C TYR A 198 -19.21 8.57 12.48
N THR A 199 -18.76 8.69 13.74
CA THR A 199 -19.64 8.57 14.91
C THR A 199 -20.70 9.68 14.96
N THR A 200 -20.36 10.91 14.57
CA THR A 200 -21.33 12.01 14.50
C THR A 200 -22.31 11.80 13.34
N PHE A 201 -21.82 11.32 12.20
CA PHE A 201 -22.65 11.09 11.02
C PHE A 201 -23.69 10.00 11.28
N ILE A 202 -23.30 8.85 11.84
CA ILE A 202 -24.25 7.76 12.11
C ILE A 202 -25.35 8.16 13.09
N GLN A 203 -25.04 8.99 14.10
CA GLN A 203 -26.03 9.53 15.04
C GLN A 203 -27.06 10.45 14.39
N LYS A 204 -26.68 11.13 13.30
CA LYS A 204 -27.56 12.08 12.59
C LYS A 204 -28.30 11.43 11.41
N ASN A 205 -27.95 10.20 11.04
CA ASN A 205 -28.48 9.51 9.86
C ASN A 205 -28.71 8.03 10.23
N GLU A 206 -29.79 7.74 10.96
CA GLU A 206 -30.05 6.39 11.50
C GLU A 206 -30.16 5.31 10.40
N ASP A 207 -30.78 5.62 9.25
CA ASP A 207 -30.86 4.72 8.09
C ASP A 207 -29.87 5.15 6.98
N PHE A 208 -28.61 5.41 7.34
CA PHE A 208 -27.59 5.81 6.36
C PHE A 208 -27.39 4.79 5.23
N ALA A 209 -27.70 3.52 5.47
CA ALA A 209 -27.58 2.46 4.47
C ALA A 209 -28.84 2.29 3.59
N GLY A 210 -29.96 2.93 3.94
CA GLY A 210 -31.23 2.82 3.21
C GLY A 210 -31.81 1.41 3.19
N ILE A 211 -31.54 0.60 4.22
CA ILE A 211 -31.95 -0.82 4.28
C ILE A 211 -33.10 -1.09 5.24
N LYS A 212 -33.43 -0.14 6.12
CA LYS A 212 -34.46 -0.32 7.15
C LYS A 212 -35.85 -0.51 6.51
N GLY A 213 -36.56 -1.57 6.90
CA GLY A 213 -37.88 -1.90 6.33
C GLY A 213 -37.84 -2.42 4.89
N THR A 214 -36.65 -2.73 4.35
CA THR A 214 -36.49 -3.29 3.01
C THR A 214 -36.21 -4.80 3.07
N PRO A 215 -36.35 -5.55 1.96
CA PRO A 215 -35.93 -6.96 1.90
C PRO A 215 -34.44 -7.20 2.20
N ASN A 216 -33.64 -6.14 2.33
CA ASN A 216 -32.20 -6.18 2.61
C ASN A 216 -31.87 -5.86 4.08
N GLU A 217 -32.87 -5.74 4.96
CA GLU A 217 -32.66 -5.36 6.37
C GLU A 217 -31.67 -6.29 7.10
N TRP A 218 -31.63 -7.57 6.72
CA TRP A 218 -30.68 -8.56 7.24
C TRP A 218 -29.20 -8.14 7.16
N LEU A 219 -28.86 -7.22 6.26
CA LEU A 219 -27.49 -6.68 6.12
C LEU A 219 -27.02 -5.90 7.35
N VAL A 220 -27.94 -5.45 8.21
CA VAL A 220 -27.63 -4.80 9.49
C VAL A 220 -26.76 -5.71 10.40
N ALA A 221 -26.86 -7.03 10.21
CA ALA A 221 -26.07 -8.02 10.93
C ALA A 221 -24.58 -8.06 10.52
N ASP A 222 -24.22 -7.55 9.34
CA ASP A 222 -22.85 -7.59 8.82
C ASP A 222 -22.15 -6.24 9.05
N ASN A 223 -21.36 -6.15 10.12
CA ASN A 223 -20.62 -4.93 10.47
C ASN A 223 -19.75 -4.41 9.31
N THR A 224 -19.15 -5.31 8.51
CA THR A 224 -18.27 -4.89 7.39
C THR A 224 -19.06 -4.17 6.31
N TYR A 225 -20.23 -4.70 5.92
CA TYR A 225 -21.13 -4.09 4.96
C TYR A 225 -21.62 -2.74 5.46
N MET A 226 -22.06 -2.68 6.72
CA MET A 226 -22.59 -1.44 7.30
C MET A 226 -21.51 -0.36 7.42
N ALA A 227 -20.28 -0.70 7.81
CA ALA A 227 -19.17 0.25 7.78
C ALA A 227 -18.80 0.72 6.36
N GLN A 228 -18.97 -0.14 5.34
CA GLN A 228 -18.78 0.26 3.94
C GLN A 228 -19.88 1.20 3.46
N GLN A 229 -21.15 0.93 3.78
CA GLN A 229 -22.24 1.85 3.46
C GLN A 229 -22.09 3.18 4.18
N LEU A 230 -21.57 3.17 5.42
CA LEU A 230 -21.26 4.37 6.17
C LEU A 230 -20.20 5.23 5.45
N GLN A 231 -19.13 4.60 4.97
CA GLN A 231 -18.09 5.28 4.16
C GLN A 231 -18.68 5.86 2.87
N SER A 232 -19.45 5.08 2.12
CA SER A 232 -20.06 5.54 0.86
C SER A 232 -20.99 6.73 1.07
N SER A 233 -21.89 6.63 2.06
CA SER A 233 -22.87 7.68 2.37
C SER A 233 -22.22 8.95 2.91
N TYR A 234 -21.13 8.80 3.65
CA TYR A 234 -20.36 9.96 4.13
C TYR A 234 -19.59 10.65 3.01
N ARG A 235 -19.04 9.89 2.04
CA ARG A 235 -18.31 10.44 0.87
C ARG A 235 -19.18 11.33 0.00
N GLU A 236 -20.46 11.01 -0.14
CA GLU A 236 -21.42 11.87 -0.87
C GLU A 236 -21.60 13.26 -0.22
N LYS A 237 -21.25 13.40 1.07
CA LYS A 237 -21.28 14.69 1.79
C LYS A 237 -19.91 15.36 1.95
N LEU A 238 -18.84 14.72 1.49
CA LEU A 238 -17.50 15.32 1.52
C LEU A 238 -17.36 16.32 0.36
N SER A 239 -17.79 17.55 0.58
CA SER A 239 -17.15 18.72 -0.02
C SER A 239 -16.34 19.43 1.06
N ASN A 240 -15.02 19.44 0.91
CA ASN A 240 -14.10 20.40 1.55
C ASN A 240 -14.15 20.50 3.09
N ASN A 241 -13.90 19.40 3.80
CA ASN A 241 -13.47 19.49 5.20
C ASN A 241 -12.02 19.00 5.32
N THR A 242 -11.09 19.86 4.90
CA THR A 242 -9.67 19.79 5.29
C THR A 242 -9.58 20.08 6.78
N SER A 243 -9.01 19.15 7.53
CA SER A 243 -8.83 19.32 8.97
C SER A 243 -7.71 20.32 9.24
N THR A 244 -8.06 21.38 9.96
CA THR A 244 -7.19 22.51 10.32
C THR A 244 -6.59 22.32 11.71
N LYS A 245 -5.71 21.33 11.90
CA LYS A 245 -4.78 21.39 13.05
C LYS A 245 -3.47 22.02 12.59
N GLU A 246 -3.01 23.04 13.32
CA GLU A 246 -1.73 23.72 13.06
C GLU A 246 -0.51 22.81 13.33
N SER A 247 -0.64 21.81 14.21
CA SER A 247 0.47 20.93 14.62
C SER A 247 0.41 19.55 13.95
N GLY A 248 1.54 19.07 13.45
CA GLY A 248 1.66 17.76 12.80
C GLY A 248 1.23 17.77 11.33
N TYR A 249 1.35 16.64 10.64
CA TYR A 249 1.04 16.48 9.22
C TYR A 249 -0.47 16.30 8.97
N ASN A 250 -0.98 16.98 7.96
CA ASN A 250 -2.34 16.81 7.50
C ASN A 250 -2.49 15.51 6.67
N MET A 251 -3.70 15.23 6.20
CA MET A 251 -3.99 14.03 5.42
C MET A 251 -3.20 13.95 4.11
N ASP A 252 -3.17 15.03 3.34
CA ASP A 252 -2.53 15.09 2.02
C ASP A 252 -1.01 15.04 2.16
N GLU A 253 -0.46 15.67 3.18
CA GLU A 253 0.96 15.60 3.55
C GLU A 253 1.40 14.17 3.91
N LEU A 254 0.61 13.45 4.71
CA LEU A 254 0.89 12.04 5.03
C LEU A 254 0.77 11.12 3.80
N MET A 255 -0.19 11.42 2.91
CA MET A 255 -0.34 10.72 1.63
C MET A 255 0.85 10.99 0.70
N ALA A 256 1.31 12.24 0.59
CA ALA A 256 2.47 12.60 -0.19
C ALA A 256 3.74 11.87 0.29
N ILE A 257 3.98 11.84 1.61
CA ILE A 257 5.08 11.09 2.21
C ILE A 257 4.97 9.59 1.89
N GLY A 258 3.78 9.01 2.10
CA GLY A 258 3.54 7.58 1.86
C GLY A 258 3.75 7.18 0.40
N THR A 259 3.20 7.98 -0.53
CA THR A 259 3.31 7.76 -1.97
C THR A 259 4.76 7.92 -2.44
N LEU A 260 5.47 8.97 -2.01
CA LEU A 260 6.89 9.16 -2.33
C LEU A 260 7.73 7.94 -1.95
N VAL A 261 7.60 7.50 -0.69
CA VAL A 261 8.39 6.38 -0.15
C VAL A 261 8.04 5.08 -0.85
N LYS A 262 6.76 4.82 -1.13
CA LYS A 262 6.32 3.63 -1.88
C LYS A 262 6.99 3.56 -3.27
N GLU A 263 6.99 4.67 -4.00
CA GLU A 263 7.48 4.69 -5.37
C GLU A 263 9.02 4.60 -5.43
N MET A 264 9.73 5.13 -4.43
CA MET A 264 11.20 5.26 -4.47
C MET A 264 11.97 4.21 -3.67
N GLN A 265 11.39 3.61 -2.62
CA GLN A 265 12.06 2.65 -1.73
C GLN A 265 12.81 1.53 -2.48
N TYR A 266 12.26 1.05 -3.58
CA TYR A 266 12.82 -0.08 -4.33
C TYR A 266 13.62 0.34 -5.57
N VAL A 267 13.75 1.65 -5.80
CA VAL A 267 14.56 2.20 -6.89
C VAL A 267 16.00 2.28 -6.40
N ASP A 268 16.81 1.37 -6.91
CA ASP A 268 18.25 1.35 -6.66
C ASP A 268 18.96 0.98 -7.96
N TYR A 269 20.10 1.62 -8.22
CA TYR A 269 20.99 1.32 -9.35
C TYR A 269 21.31 -0.20 -9.48
N ARG A 270 21.24 -0.96 -8.38
CA ARG A 270 21.52 -2.40 -8.27
C ARG A 270 20.27 -3.28 -8.11
N SER A 271 19.07 -2.70 -8.11
CA SER A 271 17.82 -3.44 -7.82
C SER A 271 17.38 -4.37 -8.96
N ARG A 272 16.71 -5.48 -8.60
CA ARG A 272 16.12 -6.46 -9.52
C ARG A 272 14.80 -6.05 -10.22
N PRO A 273 13.89 -5.25 -9.62
CA PRO A 273 12.60 -4.93 -10.24
C PRO A 273 12.72 -4.16 -11.57
N LEU A 274 13.89 -3.56 -11.83
CA LEU A 274 14.18 -2.67 -12.95
C LEU A 274 15.43 -3.14 -13.74
N GLY A 275 15.63 -4.47 -13.80
CA GLY A 275 16.75 -5.11 -14.49
C GLY A 275 17.97 -5.32 -13.57
N GLY A 276 18.31 -6.57 -13.30
CA GLY A 276 19.44 -6.95 -12.42
C GLY A 276 20.84 -6.69 -13.02
N ASN A 277 20.98 -5.74 -13.95
CA ASN A 277 22.23 -5.42 -14.62
C ASN A 277 22.93 -4.27 -13.90
N LYS A 278 24.15 -4.50 -13.42
CA LYS A 278 24.97 -3.48 -12.74
C LYS A 278 25.63 -2.51 -13.74
N HIS A 279 25.16 -2.49 -14.98
CA HIS A 279 25.83 -1.91 -16.15
C HIS A 279 24.86 -1.04 -16.96
N LYS A 280 23.94 -0.33 -16.29
CA LYS A 280 23.02 0.58 -16.96
C LYS A 280 23.81 1.72 -17.60
N SER A 281 23.41 2.11 -18.80
CA SER A 281 23.92 3.33 -19.45
C SER A 281 23.42 4.58 -18.72
N GLU A 282 24.12 5.70 -18.90
CA GLU A 282 23.66 6.99 -18.40
C GLU A 282 22.25 7.32 -18.92
N GLU A 283 21.93 6.97 -20.16
CA GLU A 283 20.60 7.17 -20.74
C GLU A 283 19.52 6.32 -20.06
N GLU A 284 19.80 5.04 -19.84
CA GLU A 284 18.86 4.12 -19.20
C GLU A 284 18.55 4.55 -17.77
N PHE A 285 19.59 4.92 -17.03
CA PHE A 285 19.45 5.38 -15.66
C PHE A 285 18.80 6.76 -15.58
N GLY A 286 19.12 7.66 -16.52
CA GLY A 286 18.48 8.96 -16.65
C GLY A 286 16.98 8.84 -16.90
N VAL A 287 16.55 7.90 -17.75
CA VAL A 287 15.11 7.63 -17.95
C VAL A 287 14.47 7.11 -16.67
N GLU A 288 15.11 6.16 -15.98
CA GLU A 288 14.58 5.60 -14.73
C GLU A 288 14.40 6.66 -13.64
N LEU A 289 15.42 7.47 -13.39
CA LEU A 289 15.32 8.59 -12.44
C LEU A 289 14.40 9.70 -12.95
N GLY A 290 14.30 9.89 -14.27
CA GLY A 290 13.38 10.85 -14.88
C GLY A 290 11.93 10.48 -14.62
N PHE A 291 11.57 9.20 -14.71
CA PHE A 291 10.24 8.74 -14.30
C PHE A 291 9.99 8.99 -12.80
N GLN A 292 10.98 8.79 -11.92
CA GLN A 292 10.82 9.13 -10.50
C GLN A 292 10.64 10.64 -10.29
N ALA A 293 11.35 11.47 -11.06
CA ALA A 293 11.21 12.92 -11.04
C ALA A 293 9.84 13.39 -11.53
N MET A 294 9.33 12.80 -12.61
CA MET A 294 7.98 13.06 -13.10
C MET A 294 6.92 12.65 -12.06
N LYS A 295 7.09 11.48 -11.42
CA LYS A 295 6.19 11.04 -10.34
C LYS A 295 6.22 12.01 -9.18
N TYR A 296 7.40 12.47 -8.79
CA TYR A 296 7.56 13.44 -7.71
C TYR A 296 6.91 14.79 -8.04
N ALA A 297 7.05 15.27 -9.28
CA ALA A 297 6.35 16.47 -9.75
C ALA A 297 4.82 16.32 -9.61
N LEU A 298 4.24 15.21 -10.06
CA LEU A 298 2.81 14.96 -9.90
C LEU A 298 2.38 14.79 -8.44
N ILE A 299 3.22 14.21 -7.57
CA ILE A 299 2.94 14.16 -6.12
C ILE A 299 2.81 15.58 -5.55
N LYS A 300 3.69 16.50 -5.96
CA LYS A 300 3.63 17.90 -5.53
C LYS A 300 2.36 18.61 -5.97
N ASP A 301 1.89 18.32 -7.17
CA ASP A 301 0.70 18.97 -7.73
C ASP A 301 -0.61 18.31 -7.27
N SER A 302 -0.56 17.05 -6.84
CA SER A 302 -1.76 16.27 -6.47
C SER A 302 -2.14 16.36 -4.99
N TYR A 303 -1.22 16.78 -4.12
CA TYR A 303 -1.45 16.84 -2.68
C TYR A 303 -1.23 18.25 -2.14
N GLU A 304 -2.17 18.75 -1.33
CA GLU A 304 -2.01 20.04 -0.65
C GLU A 304 -1.01 19.93 0.51
N MET A 305 0.22 20.42 0.28
CA MET A 305 1.30 20.41 1.26
C MET A 305 1.67 21.82 1.69
N ARG A 306 2.08 21.98 2.96
CA ARG A 306 2.67 23.24 3.43
C ARG A 306 4.13 23.34 2.96
N ASP A 307 4.60 24.56 2.73
CA ASP A 307 5.95 24.87 2.26
C ASP A 307 7.06 24.17 3.06
N GLY A 308 6.86 24.03 4.38
CA GLY A 308 7.80 23.37 5.28
C GLY A 308 7.97 21.88 4.99
N LEU A 309 6.91 21.16 4.60
CA LEU A 309 7.04 19.76 4.17
C LEU A 309 7.56 19.68 2.74
N GLN A 310 7.04 20.51 1.84
CA GLN A 310 7.45 20.48 0.44
C GLN A 310 8.98 20.65 0.32
N SER A 311 9.56 21.61 1.04
CA SER A 311 11.02 21.81 1.08
C SER A 311 11.79 20.60 1.58
N LYS A 312 11.24 19.86 2.58
CA LYS A 312 11.85 18.62 3.08
C LYS A 312 11.77 17.51 2.03
N LEU A 313 10.64 17.37 1.34
CA LEU A 313 10.49 16.38 0.28
C LEU A 313 11.36 16.70 -0.93
N ASP A 314 11.55 17.98 -1.26
CA ASP A 314 12.45 18.41 -2.35
C ASP A 314 13.90 18.02 -2.00
N MET A 315 14.30 18.25 -0.74
CA MET A 315 15.61 17.81 -0.23
C MET A 315 15.76 16.28 -0.27
N VAL A 316 14.75 15.53 0.21
CA VAL A 316 14.77 14.06 0.20
C VAL A 316 14.88 13.52 -1.22
N PHE A 317 14.12 14.10 -2.16
CA PHE A 317 14.16 13.68 -3.55
C PHE A 317 15.52 13.98 -4.20
N GLN A 318 16.07 15.17 -3.96
CA GLN A 318 17.39 15.52 -4.48
C GLN A 318 18.48 14.59 -3.91
N GLU A 319 18.49 14.38 -2.59
CA GLU A 319 19.45 13.49 -1.93
C GLU A 319 19.28 12.03 -2.41
N PHE A 320 18.05 11.60 -2.69
CA PHE A 320 17.79 10.30 -3.33
C PHE A 320 18.47 10.23 -4.71
N VAL A 321 18.23 11.20 -5.58
CA VAL A 321 18.85 11.27 -6.92
C VAL A 321 20.38 11.27 -6.83
N ASP A 322 20.94 12.09 -5.94
CA ASP A 322 22.38 12.24 -5.76
C ASP A 322 23.02 10.92 -5.29
N LYS A 323 22.43 10.25 -4.30
CA LYS A 323 22.91 8.93 -3.85
C LYS A 323 22.83 7.87 -4.92
N GLN A 324 21.77 7.88 -5.73
CA GLN A 324 21.62 6.92 -6.82
C GLN A 324 22.67 7.13 -7.92
N ASN A 325 22.97 8.39 -8.27
CA ASN A 325 24.06 8.74 -9.17
C ASN A 325 25.45 8.40 -8.59
N GLU A 326 25.69 8.71 -7.32
CA GLU A 326 26.95 8.37 -6.64
C GLU A 326 27.19 6.85 -6.66
N LYS A 327 26.15 6.04 -6.41
CA LYS A 327 26.24 4.57 -6.48
C LYS A 327 26.68 4.07 -7.86
N ALA A 328 26.27 4.73 -8.95
CA ALA A 328 26.67 4.40 -10.32
C ALA A 328 28.15 4.78 -10.56
N ALA A 329 28.54 6.00 -10.17
CA ALA A 329 29.92 6.47 -10.27
C ALA A 329 30.90 5.59 -9.45
N ASP A 330 30.53 5.25 -8.22
CA ASP A 330 31.33 4.39 -7.34
C ASP A 330 31.39 2.94 -7.81
N TYR A 331 30.39 2.47 -8.55
CA TYR A 331 30.49 1.18 -9.21
C TYR A 331 31.62 1.19 -10.24
N ILE A 332 31.69 2.20 -11.11
CA ILE A 332 32.76 2.32 -12.11
C ILE A 332 34.14 2.42 -11.44
N LYS A 333 34.28 3.28 -10.43
CA LYS A 333 35.55 3.43 -9.68
C LYS A 333 35.99 2.10 -9.05
N ARG A 334 35.07 1.34 -8.44
CA ARG A 334 35.40 0.04 -7.83
C ARG A 334 35.81 -0.99 -8.87
N MET A 335 35.12 -1.08 -10.00
CA MET A 335 35.50 -2.02 -11.06
C MET A 335 36.85 -1.67 -11.68
N ARG A 336 37.19 -0.38 -11.80
CA ARG A 336 38.51 0.06 -12.29
C ARG A 336 39.65 -0.32 -11.34
N ASN A 337 39.38 -0.37 -10.03
CA ASN A 337 40.37 -0.67 -9.00
C ASN A 337 40.40 -2.15 -8.57
N ASP A 338 39.53 -3.00 -9.13
CA ASP A 338 39.46 -4.43 -8.80
C ASP A 338 40.51 -5.22 -9.61
N PRO A 339 41.51 -5.86 -8.96
CA PRO A 339 42.58 -6.59 -9.64
C PRO A 339 42.10 -7.83 -10.42
N PHE A 340 40.84 -8.25 -10.26
CA PHE A 340 40.26 -9.38 -10.98
C PHE A 340 39.48 -8.96 -12.22
N VAL A 341 39.32 -7.66 -12.48
CA VAL A 341 38.66 -7.17 -13.70
C VAL A 341 39.59 -7.32 -14.89
N ARG A 342 39.25 -8.25 -15.79
CA ARG A 342 40.09 -8.60 -16.96
C ARG A 342 40.01 -7.60 -18.11
N ASN A 343 38.96 -6.78 -18.15
CA ASN A 343 38.73 -5.80 -19.21
C ASN A 343 38.68 -4.39 -18.61
N GLU A 344 39.85 -3.81 -18.34
CA GLU A 344 40.00 -2.45 -17.80
C GLU A 344 39.40 -1.39 -18.74
N GLU A 345 39.46 -1.64 -20.05
CA GLU A 345 38.90 -0.74 -21.08
C GLU A 345 37.38 -0.54 -20.89
N ALA A 346 36.68 -1.49 -20.27
CA ALA A 346 35.25 -1.43 -20.01
C ALA A 346 34.83 -0.38 -18.95
N TYR A 347 35.77 0.10 -18.13
CA TYR A 347 35.53 1.04 -17.03
C TYR A 347 36.45 2.26 -17.08
N ARG A 348 37.10 2.50 -18.23
CA ARG A 348 38.10 3.57 -18.38
C ARG A 348 37.55 4.99 -18.32
N MET A 349 36.28 5.17 -18.68
CA MET A 349 35.60 6.47 -18.64
C MET A 349 34.78 6.59 -17.36
N ASP A 350 34.82 7.77 -16.76
CA ASP A 350 34.00 8.11 -15.60
C ASP A 350 32.51 8.15 -15.95
N TRP A 351 31.67 8.15 -14.92
CA TRP A 351 30.22 8.31 -15.04
C TRP A 351 29.90 9.74 -15.46
N ASN A 352 29.01 9.92 -16.43
CA ASN A 352 28.51 11.24 -16.81
C ASN A 352 27.20 11.54 -16.05
N ASP A 353 27.34 12.13 -14.87
CA ASP A 353 26.23 12.56 -14.02
C ASP A 353 25.38 13.66 -14.69
N GLN A 354 26.02 14.59 -15.40
CA GLN A 354 25.32 15.67 -16.10
C GLN A 354 24.34 15.12 -17.15
N LEU A 355 24.72 14.10 -17.91
CA LEU A 355 23.81 13.48 -18.88
C LEU A 355 22.57 12.87 -18.21
N VAL A 356 22.74 12.24 -17.05
CA VAL A 356 21.60 11.70 -16.28
C VAL A 356 20.66 12.83 -15.87
N GLN A 357 21.21 13.93 -15.33
CA GLN A 357 20.44 15.10 -14.90
C GLN A 357 19.72 15.79 -16.08
N ASP A 358 20.38 15.91 -17.23
CA ASP A 358 19.81 16.50 -18.43
C ASP A 358 18.61 15.69 -18.94
N ILE A 359 18.71 14.36 -18.93
CA ILE A 359 17.62 13.46 -19.31
C ILE A 359 16.45 13.57 -18.33
N MET A 360 16.75 13.55 -17.03
CA MET A 360 15.72 13.74 -16.00
C MET A 360 14.96 15.06 -16.19
N ALA A 361 15.69 16.16 -16.40
CA ALA A 361 15.11 17.48 -16.60
C ALA A 361 14.24 17.54 -17.88
N SER A 362 14.70 16.93 -18.98
CA SER A 362 13.93 16.83 -20.22
C SER A 362 12.61 16.10 -20.00
N LEU A 363 12.65 14.96 -19.31
CA LEU A 363 11.45 14.16 -19.03
C LEU A 363 10.45 14.88 -18.11
N VAL A 364 10.92 15.57 -17.07
CA VAL A 364 10.06 16.40 -16.22
C VAL A 364 9.42 17.54 -17.03
N GLY A 365 10.19 18.19 -17.91
CA GLY A 365 9.69 19.27 -18.76
C GLY A 365 8.56 18.86 -19.71
N ASN A 366 8.41 17.57 -20.01
CA ASN A 366 7.30 17.06 -20.82
C ASN A 366 5.95 17.19 -20.10
N LEU A 367 5.91 17.28 -18.77
CA LEU A 367 4.67 17.44 -18.00
C LEU A 367 3.98 18.79 -18.27
N ASP A 368 4.74 19.82 -18.63
CA ASP A 368 4.23 21.15 -18.95
C ASP A 368 3.78 21.30 -20.42
N ALA A 369 3.97 20.25 -21.23
CA ALA A 369 3.63 20.29 -22.64
C ALA A 369 2.11 20.18 -22.87
N VAL A 370 1.61 20.85 -23.92
CA VAL A 370 0.23 20.70 -24.38
C VAL A 370 -0.07 19.25 -24.81
N ASP A 371 0.93 18.59 -25.41
CA ASP A 371 0.91 17.18 -25.76
C ASP A 371 2.05 16.47 -25.02
N VAL A 372 1.75 16.02 -23.79
CA VAL A 372 2.69 15.33 -22.91
C VAL A 372 3.22 14.05 -23.58
N ASN A 373 2.32 13.24 -24.17
CA ASN A 373 2.71 12.00 -24.82
C ASN A 373 3.59 12.25 -26.05
N GLY A 374 3.22 13.18 -26.93
CA GLY A 374 4.04 13.53 -28.09
C GLY A 374 5.41 14.09 -27.73
N SER A 375 5.49 14.92 -26.68
CA SER A 375 6.76 15.48 -26.19
C SER A 375 7.64 14.41 -25.56
N PHE A 376 7.06 13.56 -24.71
CA PHE A 376 7.73 12.37 -24.17
C PHE A 376 8.27 11.45 -25.26
N GLN A 377 7.48 11.15 -26.29
CA GLN A 377 7.90 10.26 -27.38
C GLN A 377 9.08 10.84 -28.18
N LYS A 378 9.09 12.15 -28.38
CA LYS A 378 10.19 12.87 -29.03
C LYS A 378 11.47 12.75 -28.20
N ASP A 379 11.39 13.04 -26.91
CA ASP A 379 12.55 12.99 -26.01
C ASP A 379 13.09 11.58 -25.87
N MET A 380 12.22 10.58 -25.67
CA MET A 380 12.61 9.17 -25.66
C MET A 380 13.33 8.76 -26.94
N SER A 381 12.86 9.21 -28.11
CA SER A 381 13.53 8.91 -29.38
C SER A 381 14.94 9.54 -29.44
N ALA A 382 15.10 10.76 -28.93
CA ALA A 382 16.40 11.43 -28.88
C ALA A 382 17.37 10.72 -27.90
N ILE A 383 16.87 10.33 -26.72
CA ILE A 383 17.64 9.60 -25.71
C ILE A 383 18.13 8.25 -26.26
N LEU A 384 17.23 7.48 -26.88
CA LEU A 384 17.59 6.20 -27.49
C LEU A 384 18.59 6.36 -28.63
N GLN A 385 18.46 7.41 -29.44
CA GLN A 385 19.44 7.72 -30.47
C GLN A 385 20.82 8.08 -29.87
N GLY A 386 20.85 8.79 -28.73
CA GLY A 386 22.05 9.05 -27.94
C GLY A 386 22.74 7.75 -27.51
N TYR A 387 21.98 6.83 -26.91
CA TYR A 387 22.45 5.50 -26.54
C TYR A 387 23.02 4.74 -27.77
N ILE A 388 22.30 4.70 -28.89
CA ILE A 388 22.77 4.05 -30.14
C ILE A 388 24.06 4.67 -30.66
N ASN A 389 24.22 5.99 -30.54
CA ASN A 389 25.45 6.65 -30.94
C ASN A 389 26.62 6.23 -30.05
N HIS A 390 26.40 6.09 -28.74
CA HIS A 390 27.41 5.60 -27.80
C HIS A 390 27.79 4.13 -28.03
N THR A 391 26.85 3.27 -28.43
CA THR A 391 27.17 1.87 -28.77
C THR A 391 27.96 1.73 -30.08
N LYS A 392 27.88 2.71 -30.99
CA LYS A 392 28.62 2.72 -32.27
C LYS A 392 29.94 3.50 -32.23
N ASN A 393 30.11 4.41 -31.28
CA ASN A 393 31.30 5.23 -31.15
C ASN A 393 32.48 4.39 -30.63
N THR A 394 33.65 4.52 -31.26
CA THR A 394 34.85 3.73 -30.94
C THR A 394 35.39 3.96 -29.52
N GLU A 395 35.11 5.12 -28.93
CA GLU A 395 35.53 5.48 -27.58
C GLU A 395 34.53 5.01 -26.51
N THR A 396 33.23 4.93 -26.79
CA THR A 396 32.24 4.55 -25.77
C THR A 396 31.74 3.11 -25.93
N SER A 397 31.78 2.53 -27.13
CA SER A 397 31.24 1.19 -27.42
C SER A 397 31.89 0.06 -26.62
N LYS A 398 33.14 0.25 -26.19
CA LYS A 398 33.87 -0.74 -25.39
C LYS A 398 33.55 -0.67 -23.89
N LEU A 399 32.85 0.37 -23.44
CA LEU A 399 32.47 0.49 -22.03
C LEU A 399 31.42 -0.55 -21.70
N SER A 400 31.51 -1.12 -20.50
CA SER A 400 30.60 -2.20 -20.08
C SER A 400 29.13 -1.79 -20.13
N ARG A 401 28.83 -0.51 -19.87
CA ARG A 401 27.48 0.06 -19.90
C ARG A 401 26.86 0.28 -21.28
N TYR A 402 27.65 0.15 -22.34
CA TYR A 402 27.19 0.23 -23.73
C TYR A 402 27.33 -1.11 -24.47
N HIS A 403 27.67 -2.19 -23.76
CA HIS A 403 27.77 -3.52 -24.35
C HIS A 403 26.38 -4.12 -24.58
N GLU A 404 26.17 -4.78 -25.72
CA GLU A 404 24.89 -5.42 -26.10
C GLU A 404 24.30 -6.36 -25.04
N TYR A 405 25.11 -7.22 -24.40
CA TYR A 405 24.65 -8.14 -23.34
C TYR A 405 24.18 -7.43 -22.08
N HIS A 406 24.54 -6.17 -21.90
CA HIS A 406 24.19 -5.37 -20.74
C HIS A 406 22.96 -4.49 -20.94
N ASN A 407 22.41 -4.44 -22.15
CA ASN A 407 21.20 -3.69 -22.46
C ASN A 407 19.97 -4.27 -21.71
N SER A 408 19.29 -3.43 -20.92
CA SER A 408 18.01 -3.75 -20.27
C SER A 408 16.82 -2.89 -20.72
N TRP A 409 16.99 -2.03 -21.73
CA TRP A 409 15.92 -1.22 -22.30
C TRP A 409 14.69 -2.06 -22.71
N ASN A 410 14.89 -3.27 -23.24
CA ASN A 410 13.81 -4.17 -23.66
C ASN A 410 13.11 -4.95 -22.52
N LYS A 411 13.59 -4.84 -21.28
CA LYS A 411 13.07 -5.57 -20.10
C LYS A 411 12.25 -4.69 -19.16
N SER A 412 12.31 -3.38 -19.33
CA SER A 412 11.71 -2.41 -18.41
C SER A 412 10.43 -1.82 -19.01
N ASN A 413 9.28 -2.13 -18.41
CA ASN A 413 8.01 -1.52 -18.82
C ASN A 413 7.75 -0.22 -18.04
N TYR A 414 8.53 0.82 -18.35
CA TYR A 414 8.43 2.13 -17.70
C TYR A 414 7.06 2.79 -17.94
N ILE A 415 6.50 2.66 -19.15
CA ILE A 415 5.21 3.25 -19.51
C ILE A 415 4.07 2.64 -18.70
N ALA A 416 4.02 1.31 -18.53
CA ALA A 416 2.98 0.68 -17.72
C ALA A 416 3.10 1.02 -16.23
N ASP A 417 4.32 1.18 -15.72
CA ASP A 417 4.55 1.63 -14.35
C ASP A 417 4.07 3.08 -14.13
N TRP A 418 4.44 3.97 -15.05
CA TRP A 418 3.97 5.36 -15.08
C TRP A 418 2.45 5.47 -15.18
N ASN A 419 1.84 4.78 -16.15
CA ASN A 419 0.39 4.84 -16.35
C ASN A 419 -0.36 4.32 -15.13
N ARG A 420 0.13 3.25 -14.47
CA ARG A 420 -0.45 2.75 -13.21
C ARG A 420 -0.36 3.80 -12.10
N PHE A 421 0.74 4.53 -12.02
CA PHE A 421 0.91 5.61 -11.06
C PHE A 421 -0.05 6.78 -11.34
N VAL A 422 -0.13 7.23 -12.60
CA VAL A 422 -1.05 8.29 -13.06
C VAL A 422 -2.51 7.94 -12.77
N GLU A 423 -2.92 6.71 -13.09
CA GLU A 423 -4.27 6.19 -12.79
C GLU A 423 -4.58 6.15 -11.29
N HIS A 424 -3.54 6.04 -10.46
CA HIS A 424 -3.69 5.95 -9.02
C HIS A 424 -3.81 7.33 -8.36
N ILE A 425 -3.02 8.32 -8.80
CA ILE A 425 -2.92 9.62 -8.12
C ILE A 425 -3.82 10.71 -8.73
N LEU A 426 -4.18 10.62 -10.02
CA LEU A 426 -4.95 11.67 -10.71
C LEU A 426 -6.44 11.32 -10.87
N PRO A 427 -7.35 12.32 -10.77
CA PRO A 427 -8.74 12.17 -11.18
C PRO A 427 -8.86 11.84 -12.67
N ARG A 428 -9.93 11.11 -13.06
CA ARG A 428 -10.14 10.64 -14.44
C ARG A 428 -10.03 11.73 -15.52
N ASP A 429 -10.49 12.94 -15.22
CA ASP A 429 -10.53 14.04 -16.18
C ASP A 429 -9.12 14.60 -16.44
N SER A 430 -8.28 14.69 -15.42
CA SER A 430 -6.88 15.13 -15.52
C SER A 430 -5.94 14.02 -16.00
N MET A 431 -6.24 12.78 -15.63
CA MET A 431 -5.41 11.59 -15.90
C MET A 431 -5.10 11.42 -17.39
N ARG A 432 -6.06 11.65 -18.28
CA ARG A 432 -5.91 11.44 -19.73
C ARG A 432 -4.76 12.24 -20.34
N THR A 433 -4.47 13.42 -19.80
CA THR A 433 -3.38 14.29 -20.28
C THR A 433 -2.01 13.66 -20.06
N TYR A 434 -1.86 12.84 -19.02
CA TYR A 434 -0.57 12.31 -18.58
C TYR A 434 -0.35 10.83 -18.95
N LEU A 435 -1.33 10.17 -19.56
CA LEU A 435 -1.17 8.79 -20.02
C LEU A 435 -0.21 8.75 -21.23
N LEU A 436 0.75 7.83 -21.18
CA LEU A 436 1.72 7.61 -22.24
C LEU A 436 1.35 6.37 -23.05
N GLU A 437 1.54 6.46 -24.36
CA GLU A 437 1.30 5.36 -25.28
C GLU A 437 2.59 4.57 -25.53
N GLU A 438 2.48 3.23 -25.50
CA GLU A 438 3.60 2.37 -25.89
C GLU A 438 3.97 2.61 -27.36
N ASN A 439 5.24 2.92 -27.62
CA ASN A 439 5.76 2.96 -28.97
C ASN A 439 6.59 1.69 -29.25
N PRO A 440 6.19 0.84 -30.20
CA PRO A 440 6.90 -0.39 -30.55
C PRO A 440 8.37 -0.16 -30.90
N SER A 441 8.74 1.03 -31.41
CA SER A 441 10.13 1.35 -31.75
C SER A 441 11.08 1.36 -30.54
N TYR A 442 10.56 1.43 -29.31
CA TYR A 442 11.37 1.36 -28.08
C TYR A 442 11.72 -0.08 -27.67
N VAL A 443 11.03 -1.07 -28.21
CA VAL A 443 11.20 -2.50 -27.89
C VAL A 443 12.23 -3.17 -28.82
N ASP A 444 12.40 -2.63 -30.03
CA ASP A 444 13.26 -3.18 -31.10
C ASP A 444 14.71 -2.66 -31.09
N ILE A 445 15.27 -2.33 -29.91
CA ILE A 445 16.72 -2.09 -29.77
C ILE A 445 17.46 -3.43 -29.78
N THR A 446 17.33 -4.15 -30.89
CA THR A 446 18.20 -5.26 -31.25
C THR A 446 19.44 -4.62 -31.85
N ILE A 447 20.54 -4.61 -31.08
CA ILE A 447 21.87 -4.23 -31.57
C ILE A 447 22.40 -5.36 -32.46
#